data_AF-A0A2G2MUL6-F1
#
_entry.id   AF-A0A2G2MUL6-F1
#
_cell.length_a   1.000
_cell.length_b   1.000
_cell.length_c   1.000
_cell.angle_alpha   90.00
_cell.angle_beta   90.00
_cell.angle_gamma   90.00
#
_symmetry.space_group_name_H-M   'P 1'
#
loop_
_entity.id
_entity.type
_entity.pdbx_description
1 polymer ?
#
loop_
_entity_poly.entity_id
_entity_poly.type
_entity_poly.pdbx_seq_one_letter_code
_entity_poly.pdbx_strand_id
1 'polypeptide(L)'
;MPGSWVLGILFTQQWMPAGADSAQVNTTTIQYFANYNIPDTGGWYLSTTPTMTYNKRAAAGNRFNIPVGGGVGKVFHWGETSYEL
;
A
#
# COMPACT_ATOMS: atom_id res chain seq x y z
N MET A 1 11.45 4.54 -17.31
CA MET A 1 10.24 3.76 -17.67
C MET A 1 9.33 4.69 -18.45
N PRO A 2 8.84 4.33 -19.65
CA PRO A 2 7.95 5.18 -20.40
C PRO A 2 6.55 5.09 -19.77
N GLY A 3 6.21 6.07 -18.95
CA GLY A 3 4.90 6.15 -18.30
C GLY A 3 4.99 6.93 -17.00
N SER A 4 4.09 7.90 -16.83
CA SER A 4 3.93 8.63 -15.57
C SER A 4 3.45 7.76 -14.41
N TRP A 5 2.92 6.56 -14.70
CA TRP A 5 2.30 5.69 -13.71
C TRP A 5 3.25 4.60 -13.21
N VAL A 6 3.24 4.38 -11.90
CA VAL A 6 3.81 3.18 -11.26
C VAL A 6 2.69 2.53 -10.46
N LEU A 7 2.32 1.31 -10.85
CA LEU A 7 1.25 0.55 -10.23
C LEU A 7 1.80 -0.75 -9.65
N GLY A 8 1.21 -1.21 -8.56
CA GLY A 8 1.54 -2.52 -8.03
C GLY A 8 0.56 -3.02 -6.99
N ILE A 9 0.71 -4.31 -6.70
CA ILE A 9 -0.11 -5.03 -5.73
C ILE A 9 0.76 -6.03 -4.99
N LEU A 10 0.51 -6.16 -3.69
CA LEU A 10 1.17 -7.07 -2.79
C LEU A 10 0.11 -7.90 -2.06
N PHE A 11 0.21 -9.21 -2.21
CA PHE A 11 -0.61 -10.18 -1.49
C PHE A 11 0.22 -10.82 -0.39
N THR A 12 -0.34 -10.86 0.82
CA THR A 12 0.29 -11.53 1.96
C THR A 12 -0.73 -12.41 2.66
N GLN A 13 -0.32 -13.63 2.98
CA GLN A 13 -1.12 -14.59 3.73
C GLN A 13 -0.32 -15.08 4.92
N GLN A 14 -0.88 -14.93 6.12
CA GLN A 14 -0.27 -15.37 7.37
C GLN A 14 -1.17 -16.41 8.03
N TRP A 15 -0.62 -17.58 8.33
CA TRP A 15 -1.32 -18.64 9.04
C TRP A 15 -0.42 -19.32 10.07
N MET A 16 -1.03 -19.94 11.08
CA MET A 16 -0.35 -20.81 12.04
C MET A 16 -0.69 -22.29 11.80
N PRO A 17 0.26 -23.22 11.98
CA PRO A 17 0.01 -24.67 11.91
C PRO A 17 -1.00 -25.15 12.97
N ALA A 18 -1.73 -26.22 12.66
CA ALA A 18 -2.70 -26.83 13.59
C ALA A 18 -1.96 -27.46 14.80
N GLY A 19 -2.41 -27.14 16.02
CA GLY A 19 -1.86 -27.70 17.28
C GLY A 19 -1.33 -26.66 18.28
N ALA A 20 -1.24 -25.38 17.91
CA ALA A 20 -0.92 -24.30 18.84
C ALA A 20 -2.21 -23.73 19.46
N ASP A 21 -2.50 -24.13 20.68
CA ASP A 21 -3.80 -24.00 21.37
C ASP A 21 -4.15 -22.58 21.88
N SER A 22 -3.84 -21.49 21.15
CA SER A 22 -4.33 -20.16 21.59
C SER A 22 -4.52 -19.06 20.55
N ALA A 23 -4.04 -19.18 19.31
CA ALA A 23 -4.32 -18.14 18.33
C ALA A 23 -4.14 -18.63 16.89
N GLN A 24 -5.15 -19.28 16.30
CA GLN A 24 -5.22 -19.42 14.84
C GLN A 24 -5.32 -18.02 14.19
N VAL A 25 -4.18 -17.38 13.96
CA VAL A 25 -4.04 -16.25 13.06
C VAL A 25 -4.24 -16.80 11.66
N ASN A 26 -5.27 -16.33 10.97
CA ASN A 26 -5.50 -16.60 9.56
C ASN A 26 -5.92 -15.28 8.93
N THR A 27 -4.91 -14.54 8.49
CA THR A 27 -5.05 -13.16 8.01
C THR A 27 -4.50 -13.10 6.60
N THR A 28 -5.32 -12.53 5.71
CA THR A 28 -4.93 -12.23 4.34
C THR A 28 -4.95 -10.71 4.18
N THR A 29 -3.86 -10.14 3.67
CA THR A 29 -3.76 -8.71 3.42
C THR A 29 -3.42 -8.49 1.95
N ILE A 30 -4.11 -7.52 1.35
CA ILE A 30 -3.91 -7.07 -0.02
C ILE A 30 -3.57 -5.59 0.06
N GLN A 31 -2.35 -5.23 -0.32
CA GLN A 31 -1.94 -3.84 -0.45
C GLN A 31 -1.82 -3.51 -1.93
N TYR A 32 -2.44 -2.43 -2.37
CA TYR A 32 -2.27 -1.94 -3.73
C TYR A 32 -1.74 -0.52 -3.69
N PHE A 33 -0.99 -0.15 -4.72
CA PHE A 33 -0.44 1.18 -4.84
C PHE A 33 -0.51 1.71 -6.26
N ALA A 34 -0.73 3.01 -6.35
CA ALA A 34 -0.64 3.76 -7.58
C ALA A 34 0.13 5.06 -7.31
N ASN A 35 1.11 5.34 -8.16
CA ASN A 35 1.86 6.59 -8.18
C ASN A 35 1.75 7.21 -9.56
N TYR A 36 1.46 8.50 -9.62
CA TYR A 36 1.42 9.28 -10.84
C TYR A 36 2.41 10.43 -10.76
N ASN A 37 3.45 10.37 -11.58
CA ASN A 37 4.43 11.43 -11.77
C ASN A 37 3.86 12.46 -12.74
N ILE A 38 3.61 13.68 -12.27
CA ILE A 38 2.94 14.70 -13.05
C ILE A 38 3.95 15.28 -14.05
N PRO A 39 3.75 15.10 -15.38
CA PRO A 39 4.66 15.62 -16.38
C PRO A 39 4.83 17.13 -16.26
N ASP A 40 6.01 17.64 -16.59
CA ASP A 40 6.29 19.08 -16.71
C ASP A 40 6.10 19.92 -15.44
N THR A 41 5.99 19.28 -14.27
CA THR A 41 5.82 19.97 -12.97
C THR A 41 7.10 20.03 -12.12
N GLY A 42 8.22 19.48 -12.60
CA GLY A 42 9.48 19.51 -11.86
C GLY A 42 9.51 18.59 -10.63
N GLY A 43 8.89 17.40 -10.74
CA GLY A 43 9.02 16.32 -9.75
C GLY A 43 7.84 16.14 -8.80
N TRP A 44 6.70 16.81 -9.04
CA TRP A 44 5.48 16.52 -8.28
C TRP A 44 4.87 15.19 -8.68
N TYR A 45 4.34 14.49 -7.70
CA TYR A 45 3.66 13.23 -7.92
C TYR A 45 2.48 13.06 -6.94
N LEU A 46 1.52 12.24 -7.34
CA LEU A 46 0.42 11.77 -6.49
C LEU A 46 0.66 10.30 -6.15
N SER A 47 0.39 9.90 -4.91
CA SER A 47 0.45 8.50 -4.51
C SER A 47 -0.77 8.06 -3.72
N THR A 48 -1.06 6.78 -3.78
CA THR A 48 -2.01 6.10 -2.90
C THR A 48 -1.49 4.69 -2.65
N THR A 49 -1.49 4.24 -1.40
CA THR A 49 -0.93 2.94 -0.95
C THR A 49 -1.83 2.21 0.06
N PRO A 50 -3.14 2.09 -0.18
CA PRO A 50 -4.08 1.46 0.76
C PRO A 50 -3.79 -0.03 0.98
N THR A 51 -4.01 -0.46 2.22
CA THR A 51 -3.88 -1.85 2.67
C THR A 51 -5.23 -2.39 3.12
N MET A 52 -5.78 -3.34 2.37
CA MET A 52 -6.97 -4.10 2.74
C MET A 52 -6.58 -5.33 3.55
N THR A 53 -7.20 -5.53 4.72
CA THR A 53 -6.98 -6.72 5.55
C THR A 53 -8.27 -7.49 5.73
N TYR A 54 -8.22 -8.78 5.40
CA TYR A 54 -9.26 -9.75 5.71
C TYR A 54 -8.86 -10.59 6.92
N ASN A 55 -9.59 -10.41 8.03
CA ASN A 55 -9.40 -11.18 9.25
C ASN A 55 -10.62 -12.08 9.49
N LYS A 56 -10.44 -13.40 9.45
CA LYS A 56 -11.52 -14.38 9.64
C LYS A 56 -12.18 -14.33 11.03
N ARG A 57 -11.53 -13.72 12.03
CA ARG A 57 -12.05 -13.56 13.40
C ARG A 57 -12.86 -12.29 13.64
N ALA A 58 -12.83 -11.32 12.73
CA ALA A 58 -13.61 -10.08 12.93
C ALA A 58 -15.12 -10.35 12.80
N ALA A 59 -15.93 -9.65 13.60
CA ALA A 59 -17.38 -9.74 13.58
C ALA A 59 -17.93 -9.56 12.16
N ALA A 60 -19.02 -10.25 11.82
CA ALA A 60 -19.63 -10.24 10.50
C ALA A 60 -20.09 -8.81 10.12
N GLY A 61 -19.19 -8.04 9.51
CA GLY A 61 -19.38 -6.62 9.21
C GLY A 61 -18.06 -5.83 9.19
N ASN A 62 -17.04 -6.26 9.95
CA ASN A 62 -15.73 -5.59 10.08
C ASN A 62 -14.57 -6.37 9.44
N ARG A 63 -14.88 -7.29 8.51
CA ARG A 63 -13.91 -8.16 7.83
C ARG A 63 -13.26 -7.53 6.60
N PHE A 64 -13.75 -6.35 6.18
CA PHE A 64 -13.32 -5.68 4.97
C PHE A 64 -13.26 -4.17 5.23
N ASN A 65 -12.04 -3.64 5.29
CA ASN A 65 -11.80 -2.21 5.37
C ASN A 65 -11.25 -1.76 4.03
N ILE A 66 -11.86 -0.73 3.44
CA ILE A 66 -11.32 -0.01 2.28
C ILE A 66 -10.67 1.25 2.83
N PRO A 67 -9.34 1.29 3.00
CA PRO A 67 -8.68 2.54 3.34
C PRO A 67 -8.77 3.47 2.14
N VAL A 68 -9.28 4.67 2.38
CA VAL A 68 -9.16 5.78 1.43
C VAL A 68 -8.03 6.65 1.94
N GLY A 69 -6.98 6.79 1.14
CA GLY A 69 -5.80 7.55 1.52
C GLY A 69 -4.88 7.76 0.33
N GLY A 70 -4.39 8.97 0.19
CA GLY A 70 -3.44 9.35 -0.84
C GLY A 70 -2.73 10.63 -0.46
N GLY A 71 -1.59 10.87 -1.08
CA GLY A 71 -0.74 12.02 -0.80
C GLY A 71 -0.27 12.68 -2.09
N VAL A 72 0.18 13.91 -1.94
CA VAL A 72 0.96 14.63 -2.94
C VAL A 72 2.36 14.80 -2.37
N GLY A 73 3.38 14.55 -3.19
CA GLY A 73 4.76 14.75 -2.78
C GLY A 73 5.57 15.38 -3.90
N LYS A 74 6.75 15.89 -3.57
CA LYS A 74 7.65 16.50 -4.54
C LYS A 74 9.06 15.98 -4.39
N VAL A 75 9.59 15.39 -5.46
CA VAL A 75 11.02 15.07 -5.56
C VAL A 75 11.76 16.25 -6.16
N PHE A 76 12.83 16.69 -5.51
CA PHE A 76 13.74 17.71 -6.03
C PHE A 76 15.19 17.31 -5.79
N HIS A 77 16.10 17.92 -6.53
CA HIS A 77 17.53 17.59 -6.45
C HIS A 77 18.29 18.74 -5.83
N TRP A 78 19.24 18.42 -4.94
CA TRP A 78 20.27 19.34 -4.50
C TRP A 78 21.63 18.67 -4.72
N GLY A 79 22.37 19.18 -5.70
CA GLY A 79 23.57 18.52 -6.19
C GLY A 79 23.19 17.19 -6.86
N GLU A 80 23.94 16.13 -6.54
CA GLU A 80 23.68 14.77 -7.04
C GLU A 80 22.66 13.99 -6.19
N THR A 81 22.14 14.60 -5.13
CA THR A 81 21.23 13.94 -4.18
C THR A 81 19.77 14.33 -4.43
N SER A 82 18.88 13.35 -4.43
CA SER A 82 17.43 13.54 -4.49
C SER A 82 16.82 13.62 -3.09
N TYR A 83 15.89 14.55 -2.91
CA TYR A 83 15.12 14.77 -1.68
C TYR A 83 13.63 14.74 -1.99
N GLU A 84 12.82 14.50 -0.97
CA GLU A 84 11.37 14.39 -1.07
C GLU A 84 10.69 15.25 0.00
N LEU A 85 9.65 15.98 -0.39
CA LEU A 85 8.73 16.74 0.48
C LEU A 85 7.37 16.08 0.53
#